data_AF-A0A2E8QIZ3-F1
#
_entry.id   AF-A0A2E8QIZ3-F1
#
_cell.length_a   1.000
_cell.length_b   1.000
_cell.length_c   1.000
_cell.angle_alpha   90.00
_cell.angle_beta   90.00
_cell.angle_gamma   90.00
#
_symmetry.space_group_name_H-M   'P 1'
#
loop_
_entity.id
_entity.type
_entity.pdbx_description
1 polymer ?
#
loop_
_entity_poly.entity_id
_entity_poly.type
_entity_poly.pdbx_seq_one_letter_code
_entity_poly.pdbx_strand_id
1 'polypeptide(L)'
;MVDVMLHLVDRVQLDEIMSMTVEDISIAMEDSSLRNYRPEADPRFHRDFDVDLEGEVLELIDGSPDITRDEKISQSSHDASMELRLLLSKWCSSAQWRCWDARLFLYVEPMLDGPVEDSDDFLVPGVWDQFSEALSRTDRASYSESVVLDWMSRREEMGETMEPSEDPMILTTMESHRTLSESLFNIMESHRRSEMELMAGREFLEAGRWMLGKTEISEAWGSKS
;
A
#
# COMPACT_ATOMS: atom_id res chain seq x y z
N MET A 1 -14.52 -9.55 -0.09
CA MET A 1 -13.23 -9.23 0.53
C MET A 1 -12.37 -8.64 -0.54
N VAL A 2 -11.73 -7.53 -0.22
CA VAL A 2 -10.88 -6.76 -1.12
C VAL A 2 -9.49 -6.73 -0.53
N ASP A 3 -8.46 -6.69 -1.37
CA ASP A 3 -7.11 -6.52 -0.86
C ASP A 3 -6.88 -5.08 -0.39
N VAL A 4 -6.38 -4.92 0.83
CA VAL A 4 -5.74 -3.70 1.31
C VAL A 4 -4.28 -3.74 0.84
N MET A 5 -3.79 -2.60 0.38
CA MET A 5 -2.46 -2.44 -0.19
C MET A 5 -1.69 -1.35 0.55
N LEU A 6 -0.43 -1.65 0.84
CA LEU A 6 0.55 -0.73 1.40
C LEU A 6 1.71 -0.55 0.43
N HIS A 7 2.12 0.68 0.20
CA HIS A 7 3.30 1.02 -0.59
C HIS A 7 4.26 1.88 0.23
N LEU A 8 5.57 1.71 -0.01
CA LEU A 8 6.60 2.61 0.52
C LEU A 8 7.05 3.57 -0.59
N VAL A 9 6.50 4.77 -0.56
CA VAL A 9 6.63 5.77 -1.63
C VAL A 9 7.78 6.72 -1.32
N ASP A 10 8.68 6.93 -2.29
CA ASP A 10 9.67 7.99 -2.22
C ASP A 10 9.00 9.33 -2.54
N ARG A 11 8.72 10.09 -1.48
CA ARG A 11 8.02 11.36 -1.60
C ARG A 11 8.82 12.42 -2.36
N VAL A 12 10.14 12.38 -2.27
CA VAL A 12 11.02 13.36 -2.94
C VAL A 12 10.93 13.16 -4.45
N GLN A 13 11.11 11.93 -4.92
CA GLN A 13 11.01 11.60 -6.35
C GLN A 13 9.59 11.85 -6.87
N LEU A 14 8.57 11.53 -6.07
CA LEU A 14 7.19 11.78 -6.44
C LEU A 14 6.91 13.28 -6.61
N ASP A 15 7.33 14.13 -5.66
CA ASP A 15 7.13 15.58 -5.76
C ASP A 15 7.87 16.19 -6.97
N GLU A 16 9.03 15.65 -7.35
CA GLU A 16 9.74 16.03 -8.58
C GLU A 16 8.91 15.70 -9.83
N ILE A 17 8.37 14.48 -9.94
CA ILE A 17 7.48 14.09 -11.05
C ILE A 17 6.21 14.95 -11.06
N MET A 18 5.58 15.19 -9.91
CA MET A 18 4.36 16.02 -9.79
C MET A 18 4.56 17.48 -10.23
N SER A 19 5.83 17.92 -10.33
CA SER A 19 6.21 19.24 -10.79
C SER A 19 6.41 19.35 -12.31
N MET A 20 6.48 18.22 -13.02
CA MET A 20 6.56 18.12 -14.48
C MET A 20 5.19 18.38 -15.13
N THR A 21 5.21 18.74 -16.43
CA THR A 21 3.99 18.73 -17.23
C THR A 21 3.61 17.29 -17.58
N VAL A 22 2.35 17.05 -17.92
CA VAL A 22 1.92 15.73 -18.39
C VAL A 22 2.64 15.34 -19.70
N GLU A 23 2.91 16.30 -20.58
CA GLU A 23 3.71 16.06 -21.79
C GLU A 23 5.12 15.58 -21.46
N ASP A 24 5.81 16.24 -20.52
CA ASP A 24 7.16 15.86 -20.10
C ASP A 24 7.18 14.45 -19.50
N ILE A 25 6.17 14.10 -18.70
CA ILE A 25 6.01 12.74 -18.14
C ILE A 25 5.83 11.71 -19.26
N SER A 26 4.95 11.99 -20.23
CA SER A 26 4.70 11.12 -21.38
C SER A 26 5.99 10.85 -22.17
N ILE A 27 6.72 11.91 -22.53
CA ILE A 27 7.99 11.79 -23.28
C ILE A 27 9.01 10.99 -22.47
N ALA A 28 9.15 11.28 -21.17
CA ALA A 28 10.11 10.61 -20.30
C ALA A 28 9.80 9.12 -20.08
N MET A 29 8.54 8.72 -20.16
CA MET A 29 8.16 7.30 -20.14
C MET A 29 8.45 6.63 -21.48
N GLU A 30 8.10 7.26 -22.60
CA GLU A 30 8.36 6.73 -23.95
C GLU A 30 9.86 6.50 -24.22
N ASP A 31 10.72 7.40 -23.75
CA ASP A 31 12.17 7.28 -23.88
C ASP A 31 12.86 6.53 -22.71
N SER A 32 12.06 6.04 -21.75
CA SER A 32 12.49 5.34 -20.53
C SER A 32 13.35 6.17 -19.57
N SER A 33 13.50 7.48 -19.76
CA SER A 33 14.26 8.34 -18.86
C SER A 33 13.60 8.54 -17.49
N LEU A 34 12.27 8.35 -17.38
CA LEU A 34 11.55 8.44 -16.11
C LEU A 34 11.92 7.30 -15.13
N ARG A 35 12.55 6.22 -15.61
CA ARG A 35 13.08 5.14 -14.76
C ARG A 35 14.17 5.60 -13.81
N ASN A 36 14.80 6.74 -14.08
CA ASN A 36 15.75 7.38 -13.16
C ASN A 36 15.08 7.91 -11.88
N TYR A 37 13.76 8.14 -11.90
CA TYR A 37 12.93 8.55 -10.76
C TYR A 37 12.19 7.35 -10.13
N ARG A 38 12.65 6.13 -10.40
CA ARG A 38 12.14 4.93 -9.77
C ARG A 38 13.08 4.53 -8.62
N PRO A 39 12.59 4.44 -7.38
CA PRO A 39 13.41 3.97 -6.26
C PRO A 39 13.96 2.56 -6.49
N GLU A 40 15.02 2.18 -5.77
CA GLU A 40 15.50 0.80 -5.77
C GLU A 40 14.44 -0.13 -5.17
N ALA A 41 14.19 -1.27 -5.81
CA ALA A 41 13.21 -2.24 -5.32
C ALA A 41 13.72 -2.94 -4.06
N ASP A 42 12.89 -3.05 -3.02
CA ASP A 42 13.21 -3.93 -1.90
C ASP A 42 12.94 -5.39 -2.31
N PRO A 43 13.96 -6.26 -2.38
CA PRO A 43 13.82 -7.62 -2.89
C PRO A 43 12.95 -8.53 -2.01
N ARG A 44 12.56 -8.08 -0.81
CA ARG A 44 11.66 -8.81 0.08
C ARG A 44 10.19 -8.64 -0.29
N PHE A 45 9.85 -7.69 -1.16
CA PHE A 45 8.48 -7.33 -1.48
C PHE A 45 8.20 -7.41 -2.98
N HIS A 46 6.91 -7.49 -3.30
CA HIS A 46 6.46 -7.26 -4.66
C HIS A 46 6.65 -5.78 -5.01
N ARG A 47 6.89 -5.50 -6.28
CA ARG A 47 6.76 -4.18 -6.89
C ARG A 47 6.29 -4.40 -8.32
N ASP A 48 5.36 -3.58 -8.79
CA ASP A 48 4.87 -3.67 -10.17
C ASP A 48 6.03 -3.50 -11.16
N PHE A 49 5.88 -4.08 -12.35
CA PHE A 49 6.90 -3.98 -13.38
C PHE A 49 6.93 -2.59 -13.98
N ASP A 50 8.12 -2.18 -14.43
CA ASP A 50 8.32 -0.85 -15.02
C ASP A 50 7.45 -0.68 -16.28
N VAL A 51 7.46 -1.68 -17.16
CA VAL A 51 6.72 -1.65 -18.42
C VAL A 51 5.20 -1.62 -18.24
N ASP A 52 4.68 -2.24 -17.17
CA ASP A 52 3.23 -2.31 -16.93
C ASP A 52 2.73 -0.94 -16.47
N LEU A 53 3.40 -0.32 -15.49
CA LEU A 53 3.04 1.03 -15.03
C LEU A 53 3.28 2.10 -16.11
N GLU A 54 4.34 1.99 -16.91
CA GLU A 54 4.56 2.87 -18.08
C GLU A 54 3.38 2.79 -19.04
N GLY A 55 2.95 1.56 -19.37
CA GLY A 55 1.82 1.32 -20.27
C GLY A 55 0.52 1.92 -19.73
N GLU A 56 0.20 1.66 -18.46
CA GLU A 56 -1.02 2.18 -17.81
C GLU A 56 -1.04 3.72 -17.79
N VAL A 57 0.10 4.35 -17.49
CA VAL A 57 0.18 5.82 -17.46
C VAL A 57 0.01 6.42 -18.86
N LEU A 58 0.71 5.88 -19.87
CA LEU A 58 0.60 6.36 -21.25
C LEU A 58 -0.82 6.14 -21.81
N GLU A 59 -1.41 4.98 -21.54
CA GLU A 59 -2.79 4.67 -21.93
C GLU A 59 -3.78 5.66 -21.29
N LEU A 60 -3.61 5.99 -20.01
CA LEU A 60 -4.46 6.95 -19.31
C LEU A 60 -4.32 8.37 -19.89
N ILE A 61 -3.09 8.81 -20.16
CA ILE A 61 -2.81 10.14 -20.76
C ILE A 61 -3.42 10.24 -22.15
N ASP A 62 -3.28 9.22 -22.98
CA ASP A 62 -3.81 9.21 -24.36
C ASP A 62 -5.33 9.03 -24.40
N GLY A 63 -5.89 8.27 -23.46
CA GLY A 63 -7.30 7.92 -23.40
C GLY A 63 -8.20 8.95 -22.74
N SER A 64 -7.64 9.91 -21.99
CA SER A 64 -8.42 10.84 -21.17
C SER A 64 -8.45 12.26 -21.77
N PRO A 65 -9.59 12.74 -22.28
CA PRO A 65 -9.70 14.08 -22.85
C PRO A 65 -9.56 15.20 -21.80
N ASP A 66 -9.77 14.88 -20.52
CA ASP A 66 -9.71 15.82 -19.40
C ASP A 66 -8.28 16.04 -18.88
N ILE A 67 -7.30 15.30 -19.41
CA ILE A 67 -5.88 15.49 -19.09
C ILE A 67 -5.27 16.50 -20.07
N THR A 68 -4.94 17.68 -19.56
CA THR A 68 -4.24 18.72 -20.33
C THR A 68 -2.72 18.46 -20.33
N ARG A 69 -2.12 18.28 -21.51
CA ARG A 69 -0.70 17.93 -21.65
C ARG A 69 0.27 19.00 -21.10
N ASP A 70 -0.05 20.28 -21.31
CA ASP A 70 0.79 21.40 -20.89
C ASP A 70 0.68 21.74 -19.40
N GLU A 71 -0.28 21.14 -18.68
CA GLU A 71 -0.51 21.42 -17.26
C GLU A 71 0.29 20.48 -16.37
N LYS A 72 0.60 20.96 -15.15
CA LYS A 72 1.15 20.11 -14.11
C LYS A 72 0.06 19.23 -13.53
N ILE A 73 0.36 17.96 -13.32
CA ILE A 73 -0.60 17.00 -12.78
C ILE A 73 -1.11 17.37 -11.37
N SER A 74 -0.28 18.08 -10.60
CA SER A 74 -0.62 18.62 -9.28
C SER A 74 -1.73 19.68 -9.30
N GLN A 75 -2.03 20.29 -10.45
CA GLN A 75 -2.99 21.40 -10.58
C GLN A 75 -4.38 20.96 -11.02
N SER A 76 -4.53 19.78 -11.63
CA SER A 76 -5.82 19.26 -12.09
C SER A 76 -6.56 18.49 -11.00
N SER A 77 -7.88 18.65 -10.92
CA SER A 77 -8.76 17.99 -9.96
C SER A 77 -9.70 16.96 -10.58
N HIS A 78 -9.51 16.59 -11.85
CA HIS A 78 -10.34 15.59 -12.52
C HIS A 78 -10.02 14.16 -12.06
N ASP A 79 -10.97 13.24 -12.19
CA ASP A 79 -10.80 11.83 -11.77
C ASP A 79 -9.60 11.17 -12.46
N ALA A 80 -9.45 11.38 -13.77
CA ALA A 80 -8.30 10.88 -14.54
C ALA A 80 -6.96 11.43 -14.02
N SER A 81 -6.96 12.66 -13.48
CA SER A 81 -5.77 13.22 -12.85
C SER A 81 -5.47 12.59 -11.48
N MET A 82 -6.49 12.19 -10.72
CA MET A 82 -6.30 11.44 -9.47
C MET A 82 -5.75 10.04 -9.76
N GLU A 83 -6.26 9.38 -10.79
CA GLU A 83 -5.76 8.09 -11.24
C GLU A 83 -4.30 8.18 -11.69
N LEU A 84 -3.95 9.21 -12.46
CA LEU A 84 -2.57 9.46 -12.86
C LEU A 84 -1.66 9.72 -11.64
N ARG A 85 -2.11 10.47 -10.64
CA ARG A 85 -1.35 10.67 -9.39
C ARG A 85 -1.13 9.36 -8.64
N LEU A 86 -2.14 8.48 -8.58
CA LEU A 86 -2.00 7.18 -7.94
C LEU A 86 -1.00 6.29 -8.69
N LEU A 87 -1.07 6.23 -10.01
CA LEU A 87 -0.12 5.48 -10.83
C LEU A 87 1.31 5.98 -10.64
N LEU A 88 1.52 7.30 -10.61
CA LEU A 88 2.83 7.90 -10.36
C LEU A 88 3.30 7.71 -8.91
N SER A 89 2.38 7.64 -7.94
CA SER A 89 2.72 7.27 -6.56
C SER A 89 3.19 5.81 -6.47
N LYS A 90 2.55 4.90 -7.22
CA LYS A 90 3.01 3.50 -7.35
C LYS A 90 4.35 3.42 -8.09
N TRP A 91 4.56 4.24 -9.12
CA TRP A 91 5.84 4.37 -9.84
C TRP A 91 6.98 4.71 -8.88
N CYS A 92 6.75 5.66 -7.99
CA CYS A 92 7.70 6.08 -6.97
C CYS A 92 7.70 5.17 -5.73
N SER A 93 7.17 3.94 -5.80
CA SER A 93 7.24 2.99 -4.69
C SER A 93 8.44 2.05 -4.80
N SER A 94 9.07 1.73 -3.66
CA SER A 94 10.11 0.70 -3.56
C SER A 94 9.56 -0.69 -3.26
N ALA A 95 8.36 -0.77 -2.66
CA ALA A 95 7.79 -2.00 -2.12
C ALA A 95 6.26 -1.94 -2.07
N GLN A 96 5.62 -3.09 -2.26
CA GLN A 96 4.19 -3.30 -2.06
C GLN A 96 3.96 -4.49 -1.13
N TRP A 97 3.08 -4.31 -0.16
CA TRP A 97 2.48 -5.39 0.62
C TRP A 97 0.96 -5.36 0.45
N ARG A 98 0.32 -6.53 0.39
CA ARG A 98 -1.14 -6.64 0.30
C ARG A 98 -1.68 -7.85 1.05
N CYS A 99 -2.89 -7.71 1.57
CA CYS A 99 -3.69 -8.86 2.01
C CYS A 99 -5.18 -8.52 2.01
N TRP A 100 -6.02 -9.57 2.09
CA TRP A 100 -7.45 -9.39 2.30
C TRP A 100 -7.72 -8.58 3.56
N ASP A 101 -8.61 -7.59 3.44
CA ASP A 101 -9.05 -6.72 4.53
C ASP A 101 -9.44 -7.49 5.80
N ALA A 102 -10.18 -8.59 5.66
CA ALA A 102 -10.59 -9.44 6.79
C ALA A 102 -9.40 -10.00 7.61
N ARG A 103 -8.20 -10.15 7.01
CA ARG A 103 -7.01 -10.63 7.73
C ARG A 103 -6.39 -9.55 8.61
N LEU A 104 -6.70 -8.26 8.39
CA LEU A 104 -6.15 -7.18 9.22
C LEU A 104 -6.75 -7.16 10.64
N PHE A 105 -7.95 -7.69 10.85
CA PHE A 105 -8.51 -7.96 12.19
C PHE A 105 -7.70 -8.99 12.99
N LEU A 106 -6.90 -9.80 12.29
CA LEU A 106 -5.99 -10.76 12.92
C LEU A 106 -4.57 -10.19 13.02
N TYR A 107 -4.13 -9.41 12.03
CA TYR A 107 -2.74 -8.97 11.93
C TYR A 107 -2.46 -7.65 12.64
N VAL A 108 -3.43 -6.73 12.64
CA VAL A 108 -3.26 -5.34 13.08
C VAL A 108 -4.08 -5.07 14.33
N GLU A 109 -5.38 -5.37 14.32
CA GLU A 109 -6.29 -5.08 15.44
C GLU A 109 -5.77 -5.53 16.82
N PRO A 110 -5.20 -6.74 17.01
CA PRO A 110 -4.72 -7.17 18.33
C PRO A 110 -3.58 -6.34 18.91
N MET A 111 -2.95 -5.48 18.11
CA MET A 111 -1.85 -4.60 18.49
C MET A 111 -2.29 -3.15 18.72
N LEU A 112 -3.59 -2.86 18.59
CA LEU A 112 -4.16 -1.53 18.79
C LEU A 112 -4.72 -1.36 20.21
N ASP A 113 -4.81 -0.12 20.68
CA ASP A 113 -5.35 0.22 22.03
C ASP A 113 -6.90 0.24 22.08
N GLY A 114 -7.58 -0.08 20.97
CA GLY A 114 -9.04 -0.07 20.86
C GLY A 114 -9.55 -0.99 19.73
N PRO A 115 -10.86 -1.30 19.74
CA PRO A 115 -11.45 -2.15 18.70
C PRO A 115 -11.46 -1.44 17.35
N VAL A 116 -11.39 -2.23 16.28
CA VAL A 116 -11.61 -1.76 14.91
C VAL A 116 -13.09 -1.96 14.58
N GLU A 117 -13.78 -0.92 14.12
CA GLU A 117 -15.23 -1.00 13.86
C GLU A 117 -15.51 -1.73 12.54
N ASP A 118 -14.77 -1.41 11.48
CA ASP A 118 -14.87 -2.04 10.18
C ASP A 118 -13.56 -1.95 9.36
N SER A 119 -13.56 -2.47 8.13
CA SER A 119 -12.36 -2.50 7.31
C SER A 119 -11.92 -1.14 6.74
N ASP A 120 -12.76 -0.10 6.77
CA ASP A 120 -12.39 1.25 6.35
C ASP A 120 -11.42 1.90 7.35
N ASP A 121 -11.43 1.48 8.62
CA ASP A 121 -10.47 1.94 9.64
C ASP A 121 -9.02 1.63 9.24
N PHE A 122 -8.78 0.55 8.48
CA PHE A 122 -7.44 0.22 7.96
C PHE A 122 -6.97 1.16 6.85
N LEU A 123 -7.79 2.12 6.42
CA LEU A 123 -7.36 3.23 5.56
C LEU A 123 -6.90 4.43 6.39
N VAL A 124 -7.21 4.49 7.69
CA VAL A 124 -6.89 5.65 8.54
C VAL A 124 -5.40 5.62 8.91
N PRO A 125 -4.63 6.70 8.64
CA PRO A 125 -3.19 6.73 8.93
C PRO A 125 -2.86 6.48 10.41
N GLY A 126 -3.71 6.95 11.31
CA GLY A 126 -3.54 6.77 12.76
C GLY A 126 -3.57 5.31 13.23
N VAL A 127 -4.20 4.40 12.48
CA VAL A 127 -4.17 2.96 12.74
C VAL A 127 -2.78 2.40 12.46
N TRP A 128 -2.18 2.79 11.33
CA TRP A 128 -0.83 2.37 10.95
C TRP A 128 0.25 2.98 11.83
N ASP A 129 0.07 4.23 12.29
CA ASP A 129 0.95 4.88 13.26
C ASP A 129 0.99 4.09 14.58
N GLN A 130 -0.19 3.78 15.15
CA GLN A 130 -0.32 2.99 16.38
C GLN A 130 0.27 1.59 16.21
N PHE A 131 -0.08 0.91 15.11
CA PHE A 131 0.44 -0.41 14.81
C PHE A 131 1.96 -0.42 14.67
N SER A 132 2.54 0.58 13.98
CA SER A 132 3.99 0.74 13.84
C SER A 132 4.67 0.93 15.20
N GLU A 133 4.07 1.74 16.08
CA GLU A 133 4.57 1.93 17.44
C GLU A 133 4.53 0.64 18.26
N ALA A 134 3.41 -0.09 18.23
CA ALA A 134 3.28 -1.37 18.91
C ALA A 134 4.33 -2.39 18.41
N LEU A 135 4.51 -2.49 17.09
CA LEU A 135 5.53 -3.35 16.48
C LEU A 135 6.96 -3.00 16.89
N SER A 136 7.25 -1.73 17.20
CA SER A 136 8.60 -1.32 17.64
C SER A 136 9.02 -1.93 18.99
N ARG A 137 8.06 -2.48 19.74
CA ARG A 137 8.25 -3.04 21.09
C ARG A 137 8.33 -4.58 21.09
N THR A 138 8.24 -5.20 19.92
CA THR A 138 8.31 -6.66 19.75
C THR A 138 9.25 -7.01 18.60
N ASP A 139 9.67 -8.27 18.53
CA ASP A 139 10.43 -8.78 17.40
C ASP A 139 9.51 -9.51 16.41
N ARG A 140 10.03 -9.70 15.19
CA ARG A 140 9.30 -10.33 14.08
C ARG A 140 8.75 -11.71 14.43
N ALA A 141 9.53 -12.55 15.12
CA ALA A 141 9.11 -13.91 15.43
C ALA A 141 7.96 -13.89 16.44
N SER A 142 8.13 -13.15 17.54
CA SER A 142 7.09 -12.97 18.57
C SER A 142 5.78 -12.43 18.00
N TYR A 143 5.83 -11.42 17.11
CA TYR A 143 4.64 -10.88 16.45
C TYR A 143 3.94 -11.91 15.55
N SER A 144 4.68 -12.59 14.68
CA SER A 144 4.10 -13.59 13.77
C SER A 144 3.51 -14.79 14.54
N GLU A 145 4.13 -15.18 15.65
CA GLU A 145 3.63 -16.24 16.52
C GLU A 145 2.34 -15.82 17.22
N SER A 146 2.25 -14.58 17.73
CA SER A 146 1.02 -14.10 18.35
C SER A 146 -0.16 -14.08 17.38
N VAL A 147 0.09 -13.74 16.11
CA VAL A 147 -0.93 -13.79 15.04
C VAL A 147 -1.42 -15.22 14.80
N VAL A 148 -0.51 -16.19 14.74
CA VAL A 148 -0.89 -17.61 14.54
C VAL A 148 -1.68 -18.13 15.74
N LEU A 149 -1.25 -17.82 16.97
CA LEU A 149 -1.94 -18.25 18.19
C LEU A 149 -3.34 -17.65 18.30
N ASP A 150 -3.53 -16.38 17.96
CA ASP A 150 -4.85 -15.74 17.94
C ASP A 150 -5.76 -16.42 16.90
N TRP A 151 -5.25 -16.70 15.70
CA TRP A 151 -6.02 -17.43 14.69
C TRP A 151 -6.46 -18.81 15.16
N MET A 152 -5.57 -19.56 15.81
CA MET A 152 -5.89 -20.88 16.38
C MET A 152 -6.96 -20.77 17.47
N SER A 153 -6.85 -19.79 18.36
CA SER A 153 -7.84 -19.55 19.44
C SER A 153 -9.22 -19.24 18.88
N ARG A 154 -9.32 -18.28 17.94
CA ARG A 154 -10.60 -17.92 17.30
C ARG A 154 -11.23 -19.11 16.59
N ARG A 155 -10.42 -19.96 15.96
CA ARG A 155 -10.87 -21.19 15.30
C ARG A 155 -11.44 -22.21 16.29
N GLU A 156 -10.74 -22.46 17.39
CA GLU A 156 -11.20 -23.35 18.46
C GLU A 156 -12.51 -22.83 19.10
N GLU A 157 -12.63 -21.53 19.32
CA GLU A 157 -13.84 -20.88 19.84
C GLU A 157 -15.06 -21.05 18.94
N MET A 158 -14.85 -21.16 17.61
CA MET A 158 -15.91 -21.47 16.65
C MET A 158 -16.27 -22.96 16.60
N GLY A 159 -15.58 -23.82 17.36
CA GLY A 159 -15.77 -25.26 17.37
C GLY A 159 -15.19 -25.97 16.14
N GLU A 160 -14.29 -25.32 15.42
CA GLU A 160 -13.63 -25.87 14.24
C GLU A 160 -12.48 -26.83 14.64
N THR A 161 -12.21 -27.82 13.79
CA THR A 161 -11.15 -28.80 14.06
C THR A 161 -9.76 -28.18 13.96
N MET A 162 -8.87 -28.65 14.84
CA MET A 162 -7.43 -28.36 14.84
C MET A 162 -6.59 -29.53 14.30
N GLU A 163 -7.23 -30.64 13.94
CA GLU A 163 -6.56 -31.85 13.49
C GLU A 163 -6.29 -31.78 11.98
N PRO A 164 -5.02 -31.79 11.52
CA PRO A 164 -4.70 -31.73 10.09
C PRO A 164 -5.25 -32.91 9.29
N SER A 165 -5.55 -34.03 9.96
CA SER A 165 -6.22 -35.18 9.34
C SER A 165 -7.69 -34.93 9.00
N GLU A 166 -8.32 -34.00 9.71
CA GLU A 166 -9.73 -33.62 9.53
C GLU A 166 -9.87 -32.39 8.62
N ASP A 167 -8.91 -31.45 8.71
CA ASP A 167 -8.77 -30.35 7.75
C ASP A 167 -7.31 -30.25 7.23
N PRO A 168 -7.05 -30.72 5.99
CA PRO A 168 -5.70 -30.70 5.41
C PRO A 168 -5.18 -29.28 5.12
N MET A 169 -6.04 -28.26 5.15
CA MET A 169 -5.66 -26.87 4.89
C MET A 169 -5.19 -26.12 6.13
N ILE A 170 -5.25 -26.72 7.33
CA ILE A 170 -4.83 -26.05 8.58
C ILE A 170 -3.37 -25.60 8.49
N LEU A 171 -2.47 -26.50 8.10
CA LEU A 171 -1.04 -26.20 8.07
C LEU A 171 -0.71 -25.16 7.00
N THR A 172 -1.34 -25.23 5.82
CA THR A 172 -1.12 -24.24 4.76
C THR A 172 -1.68 -22.87 5.12
N THR A 173 -2.81 -22.83 5.83
CA THR A 173 -3.42 -21.58 6.33
C THR A 173 -2.56 -20.95 7.43
N MET A 174 -2.07 -21.76 8.37
CA MET A 174 -1.14 -21.33 9.41
C MET A 174 0.14 -20.73 8.82
N GLU A 175 0.76 -21.40 7.85
CA GLU A 175 1.95 -20.89 7.15
C GLU A 175 1.64 -19.60 6.37
N SER A 176 0.43 -19.45 5.82
CA SER A 176 0.00 -18.20 5.16
C SER A 176 -0.08 -17.04 6.16
N HIS A 177 -0.67 -17.26 7.34
CA HIS A 177 -0.73 -16.25 8.39
C HIS A 177 0.65 -15.86 8.91
N ARG A 178 1.51 -16.85 9.14
CA ARG A 178 2.90 -16.62 9.53
C ARG A 178 3.66 -15.80 8.48
N THR A 179 3.63 -16.23 7.22
CA THR A 179 4.39 -15.57 6.15
C THR A 179 3.92 -14.13 5.92
N LEU A 180 2.61 -13.89 5.90
CA LEU A 180 2.07 -12.55 5.68
C LEU A 180 2.31 -11.60 6.85
N SER A 181 2.18 -12.07 8.09
CA SER A 181 2.50 -11.27 9.28
C SER A 181 4.01 -10.98 9.36
N GLU A 182 4.90 -11.95 9.11
CA GLU A 182 6.34 -11.68 9.02
C GLU A 182 6.66 -10.64 7.94
N SER A 183 5.99 -10.70 6.78
CA SER A 183 6.14 -9.73 5.70
C SER A 183 5.58 -8.34 6.08
N LEU A 184 4.44 -8.28 6.78
CA LEU A 184 3.88 -7.04 7.29
C LEU A 184 4.81 -6.37 8.31
N PHE A 185 5.39 -7.15 9.21
CA PHE A 185 6.41 -6.65 10.13
C PHE A 185 7.58 -6.02 9.37
N ASN A 186 8.08 -6.72 8.34
CA ASN A 186 9.22 -6.26 7.55
C ASN A 186 8.91 -4.94 6.82
N ILE A 187 7.73 -4.76 6.23
CA ILE A 187 7.41 -3.52 5.49
C ILE A 187 7.27 -2.34 6.45
N MET A 188 6.69 -2.57 7.64
CA MET A 188 6.61 -1.54 8.68
C MET A 188 7.97 -1.21 9.28
N GLU A 189 8.87 -2.20 9.41
CA GLU A 189 10.26 -1.95 9.80
C GLU A 189 11.00 -1.14 8.73
N SER A 190 10.86 -1.48 7.45
CA SER A 190 11.42 -0.70 6.34
C SER A 190 10.91 0.75 6.34
N HIS A 191 9.61 0.95 6.53
CA HIS A 191 8.99 2.28 6.65
C HIS A 191 9.63 3.10 7.79
N ARG A 192 9.79 2.51 8.98
CA ARG A 192 10.40 3.21 10.13
C ARG A 192 11.89 3.57 9.93
N ARG A 193 12.58 2.87 9.04
CA ARG A 193 14.03 2.99 8.84
C ARG A 193 14.40 3.78 7.58
N SER A 194 13.41 4.23 6.82
CA SER A 194 13.59 5.04 5.63
C SER A 194 12.89 6.39 5.77
N GLU A 195 13.15 7.29 4.83
CA GLU A 195 12.42 8.55 4.69
C GLU A 195 11.22 8.40 3.73
N MET A 196 10.80 7.15 3.45
CA MET A 196 9.67 6.88 2.56
C MET A 196 8.36 7.12 3.29
N GLU A 197 7.35 7.52 2.52
CA GLU A 197 6.00 7.75 3.01
C GLU A 197 5.16 6.48 2.80
N LEU A 198 4.43 6.05 3.82
CA LEU A 198 3.47 4.95 3.70
C LEU A 198 2.26 5.43 2.91
N MET A 199 1.94 4.74 1.82
CA MET A 199 0.68 4.91 1.10
C MET A 199 -0.22 3.70 1.34
N ALA A 200 -1.47 3.94 1.74
CA ALA A 200 -2.47 2.91 2.04
C ALA A 200 -3.72 3.08 1.18
N GLY A 201 -4.25 1.96 0.70
CA GLY A 201 -5.49 1.91 -0.08
C GLY A 201 -6.05 0.50 -0.14
N ARG A 202 -7.07 0.29 -0.99
CA ARG A 202 -7.65 -1.03 -1.22
C ARG A 202 -8.13 -1.20 -2.66
N GLU A 203 -8.37 -2.43 -3.07
CA GLU A 203 -8.93 -2.72 -4.39
C GLU A 203 -10.27 -1.99 -4.55
N PHE A 204 -10.47 -1.41 -5.73
CA PHE A 204 -11.65 -0.61 -6.11
C PHE A 204 -11.86 0.68 -5.29
N LEU A 205 -10.90 1.11 -4.46
CA LEU A 205 -10.92 2.43 -3.87
C LEU A 205 -10.63 3.48 -4.95
N GLU A 206 -11.48 4.50 -5.01
CA GLU A 206 -11.29 5.67 -5.87
C GLU A 206 -9.90 6.29 -5.64
N ALA A 207 -9.19 6.59 -6.73
CA ALA A 207 -7.78 7.00 -6.66
C ALA A 207 -7.53 8.19 -5.73
N GLY A 208 -8.44 9.17 -5.73
CA GLY A 208 -8.35 10.34 -4.87
C GLY A 208 -8.40 10.04 -3.37
N ARG A 209 -9.01 8.91 -2.97
CA ARG A 209 -9.22 8.52 -1.56
C ARG A 209 -8.10 7.64 -0.99
N TRP A 210 -7.10 7.29 -1.80
CA TRP A 210 -5.91 6.62 -1.28
C TRP A 210 -5.18 7.57 -0.34
N MET A 211 -4.71 7.05 0.80
CA MET A 211 -3.96 7.83 1.77
C MET A 211 -2.49 7.78 1.41
N LEU A 212 -1.87 8.93 1.16
CA LEU A 212 -0.42 9.09 1.06
C LEU A 212 0.06 9.83 2.32
N GLY A 213 0.72 9.09 3.21
CA GLY A 213 1.07 9.55 4.53
C GLY A 213 -0.18 9.90 5.34
N LYS A 214 -0.38 11.19 5.60
CA LYS A 214 -1.48 11.72 6.41
C LYS A 214 -2.62 12.35 5.61
N THR A 215 -2.51 12.38 4.29
CA THR A 215 -3.44 13.08 3.40
C THR A 215 -3.96 12.16 2.31
N GLU A 216 -5.18 12.40 1.86
CA GLU A 216 -5.70 11.78 0.64
C GLU A 216 -4.93 12.27 -0.60
N ILE A 217 -4.80 11.45 -1.65
CA ILE A 217 -4.19 11.83 -2.93
C ILE A 217 -4.86 13.07 -3.55
N SER A 218 -6.17 13.23 -3.33
CA SER A 218 -6.95 14.39 -3.75
C SER A 218 -6.43 15.71 -3.14
N GLU A 219 -5.88 15.65 -1.93
CA GLU A 219 -5.44 16.80 -1.13
C GLU A 219 -3.91 16.97 -1.10
N ALA A 220 -3.15 15.90 -1.40
CA ALA A 220 -1.70 15.84 -1.22
C ALA A 220 -0.89 16.89 -2.02
N TRP A 221 -1.48 17.48 -3.07
CA TRP A 221 -0.89 18.57 -3.85
C TRP A 221 -1.84 19.76 -4.06
N GLY A 222 -2.99 19.77 -3.38
CA GLY A 222 -3.94 20.87 -3.39
C GLY A 222 -3.32 22.14 -2.78
N SER A 223 -3.53 23.28 -3.44
CA SER A 223 -2.91 24.58 -3.15
C SER A 223 -2.80 24.90 -1.66
N LYS A 224 -1.56 25.05 -1.16
CA LYS A 224 -1.30 25.93 -0.03
C LYS A 224 -1.76 27.33 -0.45
N SER A 225 -2.86 27.79 0.12
CA SER A 225 -3.30 29.19 0.05
C SER A 225 -2.23 30.12 0.60
#